data_AF-A0A3N5V5Q0-F1
#
_entry.id   AF-A0A3N5V5Q0-F1
#
_cell.length_a   1.000
_cell.length_b   1.000
_cell.length_c   1.000
_cell.angle_alpha   90.00
_cell.angle_beta   90.00
_cell.angle_gamma   90.00
#
_symmetry.space_group_name_H-M   'P 1'
#
loop_
_entity.id
_entity.type
_entity.pdbx_description
1 polymer ?
#
loop_
_entity_poly.entity_id
_entity_poly.type
_entity_poly.pdbx_seq_one_letter_code
_entity_poly.pdbx_strand_id
1 'polypeptide(L)' 'MDNLNVFPEKAIIGTGSVSQAVLALGIRSFLDACRYVHELPYGYNSDRDDLMILFKEKMGTCTTKHAV' A
#
# COMPACT_ATOMS: atom_id res chain seq x y z
N MET A 1 -1.21 8.27 -16.68
CA MET A 1 -0.46 7.03 -16.41
C MET A 1 0.59 7.40 -15.40
N ASP A 2 0.44 6.94 -14.17
CA ASP A 2 1.35 7.29 -13.08
C ASP A 2 2.71 6.63 -13.35
N ASN A 3 3.74 7.44 -13.60
CA ASN A 3 5.07 6.93 -13.87
C ASN A 3 5.78 6.68 -12.54
N LEU A 4 5.56 5.51 -11.95
CA LEU A 4 6.22 5.13 -10.69
C LEU A 4 7.74 4.92 -10.85
N ASN A 5 8.26 4.80 -12.08
CA ASN A 5 9.69 4.60 -12.35
C ASN A 5 10.54 5.88 -12.16
N VAL A 6 9.92 7.01 -11.83
CA VAL A 6 10.64 8.24 -11.45
C VAL A 6 11.25 8.15 -10.05
N PHE A 7 10.77 7.21 -9.23
CA PHE A 7 11.30 7.00 -7.88
C PHE A 7 12.46 6.02 -7.90
N PRO A 8 13.51 6.26 -7.09
CA PRO A 8 14.61 5.31 -6.96
C PRO A 8 14.12 4.02 -6.32
N GLU A 9 14.65 2.89 -6.78
CA GLU A 9 14.40 1.61 -6.14
C GLU A 9 15.05 1.59 -4.76
N LYS A 10 14.23 1.53 -3.72
CA LYS A 10 14.69 1.55 -2.32
C LYS A 10 14.04 0.42 -1.54
N ALA A 11 14.86 -0.32 -0.80
CA ALA A 11 14.38 -1.38 0.07
C ALA A 11 13.58 -0.82 1.25
N ILE A 12 12.54 -1.54 1.63
CA ILE A 12 11.76 -1.25 2.84
C ILE A 12 12.56 -1.77 4.04
N ILE A 13 13.07 -0.84 4.85
CA ILE A 13 13.84 -1.15 6.08
C ILE A 13 13.10 -0.74 7.36
N GLY A 14 11.87 -0.23 7.23
CA GLY A 14 11.08 0.25 8.35
C GLY A 14 10.54 -0.87 9.24
N THR A 15 10.41 -0.59 10.54
CA THR A 15 9.87 -1.52 11.54
C THR A 15 8.42 -1.20 11.93
N GLY A 16 7.82 -0.17 11.35
CA GLY A 16 6.42 0.20 11.60
C GLY A 16 5.43 -0.85 11.10
N SER A 17 4.20 -0.80 11.61
CA SER A 17 3.12 -1.75 11.29
C SER A 17 2.87 -1.91 9.78
N VAL A 18 2.84 -0.79 9.05
CA VAL A 18 2.67 -0.79 7.58
C VAL A 18 3.87 -1.44 6.89
N SER A 19 5.10 -1.11 7.30
CA SER A 19 6.31 -1.73 6.72
C SER A 19 6.32 -3.25 6.94
N GLN A 20 5.94 -3.70 8.13
CA GLN A 20 5.84 -5.12 8.45
C GLN A 20 4.75 -5.83 7.63
N ALA A 21 3.58 -5.21 7.45
CA ALA A 21 2.53 -5.79 6.62
C ALA A 21 2.94 -5.92 5.14
N VAL A 22 3.61 -4.90 4.60
CA VAL A 22 4.15 -4.95 3.24
C VAL A 22 5.23 -6.05 3.10
N LEU A 23 6.15 -6.13 4.07
CA LEU A 23 7.18 -7.18 4.09
C LEU A 23 6.58 -8.59 4.23
N ALA A 24 5.51 -8.75 5.01
CA ALA A 24 4.78 -10.01 5.18
C ALA A 24 4.09 -10.48 3.89
N LEU A 25 3.78 -9.56 2.96
CA LEU A 25 3.30 -9.87 1.60
C LEU A 25 4.44 -10.28 0.65
N GLY A 26 5.70 -10.32 1.12
CA GLY A 26 6.87 -10.61 0.29
C GLY A 26 7.40 -9.41 -0.51
N ILE A 27 6.82 -8.23 -0.32
CA ILE A 27 7.18 -7.00 -1.02
C ILE A 27 8.34 -6.35 -0.30
N ARG A 28 9.47 -6.16 -1.00
CA ARG A 28 10.73 -5.69 -0.40
C ARG A 28 11.15 -4.30 -0.84
N SER A 29 10.61 -3.78 -1.95
CA SER A 29 10.92 -2.46 -2.46
C SER A 29 9.75 -1.50 -2.30
N PHE A 30 10.06 -0.21 -2.15
CA PHE A 30 9.05 0.85 -2.12
C PHE A 30 8.24 0.91 -3.42
N LEU A 31 8.89 0.71 -4.57
CA LEU A 31 8.24 0.73 -5.88
C LEU A 31 7.21 -0.40 -6.00
N ASP A 32 7.56 -1.61 -5.57
CA ASP A 32 6.63 -2.74 -5.56
C ASP A 32 5.47 -2.52 -4.59
N ALA A 33 5.70 -1.86 -3.46
CA ALA A 33 4.63 -1.47 -2.55
C ALA A 33 3.66 -0.46 -3.18
N CYS A 34 4.16 0.53 -3.90
CA CYS A 34 3.33 1.45 -4.67
C CYS A 34 2.51 0.72 -5.73
N ARG A 35 3.13 -0.20 -6.48
CA ARG A 35 2.43 -1.03 -7.49
C ARG A 35 1.33 -1.86 -6.85
N TYR A 36 1.61 -2.53 -5.73
CA TYR A 36 0.63 -3.31 -4.99
C TYR A 36 -0.60 -2.48 -4.62
N VAL A 37 -0.43 -1.31 -3.98
CA VAL A 37 -1.56 -0.45 -3.60
C VAL A 37 -2.33 0.07 -4.82
N HIS A 38 -1.61 0.39 -5.91
CA HIS A 38 -2.21 0.84 -7.16
C HIS A 38 -3.13 -0.24 -7.76
N GLU A 39 -2.68 -1.50 -7.77
CA GLU A 39 -3.37 -2.65 -8.34
C GLU A 39 -4.55 -3.18 -7.50
N LEU A 40 -4.66 -2.77 -6.22
CA LEU A 40 -5.78 -3.20 -5.38
C LEU A 40 -7.14 -2.83 -6.01
N PRO A 41 -8.14 -3.73 -5.96
CA PRO A 41 -9.50 -3.44 -6.38
C PRO A 41 -10.07 -2.17 -5.71
N TYR A 42 -10.92 -1.48 -6.46
CA TYR A 42 -11.70 -0.39 -5.91
C TYR A 42 -12.83 -0.96 -5.03
N GLY A 43 -13.00 -0.42 -3.83
CA GLY A 43 -14.02 -0.90 -2.90
C GLY A 43 -14.14 0.00 -1.67
N TYR A 44 -15.32 -0.01 -1.04
CA TYR A 44 -15.54 0.69 0.21
C TYR A 44 -15.07 -0.17 1.37
N ASN A 45 -14.21 0.41 2.19
CA ASN A 45 -13.71 -0.27 3.38
C ASN A 45 -14.69 -0.15 4.54
N SER A 46 -14.75 -1.18 5.38
CA SER A 46 -15.68 -1.18 6.53
C SER A 46 -15.29 -0.15 7.61
N ASP A 47 -13.99 0.08 7.79
CA ASP A 47 -13.44 1.08 8.71
C ASP A 47 -12.33 1.86 8.00
N ARG A 48 -12.57 3.14 7.71
CA ARG A 48 -11.63 3.99 6.98
C ARG A 48 -10.59 4.64 7.90
N ASP A 49 -10.80 4.60 9.21
CA ASP A 49 -9.89 5.15 10.21
C ASP A 49 -8.80 4.12 10.60
N ASP A 50 -9.02 2.84 10.31
CA ASP A 50 -8.02 1.80 10.45
C ASP A 50 -6.96 1.87 9.33
N LEU A 51 -5.77 2.36 9.67
CA LEU A 51 -4.61 2.44 8.77
C LEU A 51 -4.23 1.08 8.13
N MET A 52 -4.61 -0.05 8.75
CA MET A 52 -4.32 -1.38 8.24
C MET A 52 -5.42 -1.95 7.35
N ILE A 53 -6.52 -1.22 7.14
CA ILE A 53 -7.72 -1.75 6.47
C ILE A 53 -7.45 -2.19 5.02
N LEU A 54 -6.56 -1.49 4.31
CA LEU A 54 -6.12 -1.87 2.96
C LEU A 54 -5.49 -3.26 2.91
N PHE A 55 -4.73 -3.62 3.96
CA PHE A 55 -4.07 -4.93 4.04
C PHE A 55 -5.03 -6.03 4.51
N LYS A 56 -6.02 -5.68 5.35
CA LYS A 56 -7.06 -6.60 5.85
C LYS A 56 -8.05 -6.98 4.75
N GLU A 57 -8.57 -5.98 4.04
CA GLU A 57 -9.65 -6.16 3.06
C GLU A 57 -9.18 -6.24 1.61
N LYS A 58 -7.91 -5.89 1.34
CA LYS A 58 -7.28 -5.99 0.01
C LYS A 58 -8.06 -5.25 -1.08
N MET A 59 -8.68 -4.13 -0.71
CA MET A 59 -9.38 -3.21 -1.60
C MET A 59 -9.41 -1.82 -0.97
N GLY A 60 -9.69 -0.80 -1.77
CA GLY A 60 -9.94 0.53 -1.22
C GLY A 60 -10.27 1.57 -2.28
N THR A 61 -10.86 2.67 -1.84
CA THR A 61 -11.12 3.84 -2.69
C THR A 61 -9.88 4.72 -2.81
N CYS A 62 -9.88 5.73 -3.69
CA CYS A 62 -8.80 6.71 -3.78
C CYS A 62 -8.49 7.38 -2.43
N THR A 63 -9.51 7.69 -1.61
CA THR A 63 -9.32 8.33 -0.29
C THR A 63 -8.65 7.38 0.69
N THR A 64 -9.08 6.10 0.76
CA THR A 64 -8.39 5.12 1.62
C THR A 64 -6.96 4.85 1.14
N LYS A 65 -6.74 4.71 -0.17
CA LYS A 65 -5.41 4.43 -0.75
C LYS A 65 -4.41 5.57 -0.55
N HIS A 66 -4.87 6.82 -0.58
CA HIS A 66 -4.01 7.99 -0.37
C HIS A 66 -4.02 8.50 1.08
N ALA A 67 -4.87 7.91 1.95
CA ALA A 67 -5.14 8.40 3.31
C ALA A 67 -5.54 9.89 3.34
N VAL A 68 -6.49 10.28 2.48
CA VAL A 68 -7.03 11.66 2.31
C VAL A 68 -8.47 11.74 2.79
#